data_AF-A0A1Y6D7W1-F1
#
_entry.id   AF-A0A1Y6D7W1-F1
#
_cell.length_a   1.000
_cell.length_b   1.000
_cell.length_c   1.000
_cell.angle_alpha   90.00
_cell.angle_beta   90.00
_cell.angle_gamma   90.00
#
_symmetry.space_group_name_H-M   'P 1'
#
loop_
_entity.id
_entity.type
_entity.pdbx_description
1 polymer ?
#
loop_
_entity_poly.entity_id
_entity_poly.type
_entity_poly.pdbx_seq_one_letter_code
_entity_poly.pdbx_strand_id
1 'polypeptide(L)'
;MSAPDAFLLELFREEMAAHTAALTEGLLTLERGAGATTEPLMRAAHSIKGAARVVDLLPAERIAHHMEDVFVALEERRLTLDAGAIDTLLQAVDWLLGLSLVDGGELPDWLDHHAEAAEAWSGRIAALLNPPETPAPPPDADPPQAANLAPEAEAPPPTAAPGPALPNPPHRPNHPTTAPRPTGPSR
;
A
#
# COMPACT_ATOMS: atom_id res chain seq x y z
N MET A 1 -1.13 -42.69 5.27
CA MET A 1 -1.07 -42.39 3.82
C MET A 1 -0.81 -43.66 3.04
N SER A 2 -1.50 -43.78 1.92
CA SER A 2 -1.21 -44.70 0.83
C SER A 2 -0.04 -44.15 -0.02
N ALA A 3 0.57 -45.01 -0.84
CA ALA A 3 1.60 -44.57 -1.78
C ALA A 3 1.18 -43.41 -2.73
N PRO A 4 -0.03 -43.39 -3.34
CA PRO A 4 -0.48 -42.23 -4.13
C PRO A 4 -0.61 -40.95 -3.30
N ASP A 5 -1.12 -41.02 -2.07
CA ASP A 5 -1.28 -39.86 -1.18
C ASP A 5 0.08 -39.21 -0.88
N ALA A 6 1.12 -40.03 -0.65
CA ALA A 6 2.49 -39.56 -0.41
C ALA A 6 3.10 -38.89 -1.65
N PHE A 7 2.84 -39.40 -2.86
CA PHE A 7 3.29 -38.78 -4.10
C PHE A 7 2.59 -37.44 -4.39
N LEU A 8 1.28 -37.36 -4.16
CA LEU A 8 0.52 -36.11 -4.31
C LEU A 8 1.01 -35.04 -3.32
N LEU A 9 1.34 -35.44 -2.10
CA LEU A 9 1.86 -34.53 -1.09
C LEU A 9 3.28 -34.01 -1.42
N GLU A 10 4.16 -34.86 -1.96
CA GLU A 10 5.49 -34.41 -2.38
C GLU A 10 5.41 -33.41 -3.54
N LEU A 11 4.57 -33.69 -4.55
CA LEU A 11 4.29 -32.74 -5.64
C LEU A 11 3.69 -31.43 -5.11
N PHE A 12 2.79 -31.50 -4.13
CA PHE A 12 2.28 -30.32 -3.44
C PHE A 12 3.40 -29.51 -2.78
N ARG A 13 4.37 -30.15 -2.09
CA ARG A 13 5.50 -29.45 -1.47
C ARG A 13 6.38 -28.74 -2.51
N GLU A 14 6.66 -29.37 -3.64
CA GLU A 14 7.42 -28.75 -4.74
C GLU A 14 6.70 -27.52 -5.32
N GLU A 15 5.41 -27.64 -5.65
CA GLU A 15 4.58 -26.53 -6.14
C GLU A 15 4.47 -25.40 -5.10
N MET A 16 4.26 -25.73 -3.83
CA MET A 16 4.21 -24.76 -2.75
C MET A 16 5.46 -23.92 -2.69
N ALA A 17 6.65 -24.54 -2.67
CA ALA A 17 7.92 -23.82 -2.61
C ALA A 17 8.12 -22.87 -3.80
N ALA A 18 7.71 -23.29 -5.01
CA ALA A 18 7.78 -22.46 -6.22
C ALA A 18 6.83 -21.25 -6.17
N HIS A 19 5.56 -21.46 -5.79
CA HIS A 19 4.57 -20.38 -5.74
C HIS A 19 4.79 -19.44 -4.55
N THR A 20 5.25 -19.92 -3.39
CA THR A 20 5.62 -19.04 -2.26
C THR A 20 6.79 -18.13 -2.62
N ALA A 21 7.81 -18.64 -3.35
CA ALA A 21 8.91 -17.81 -3.83
C ALA A 21 8.43 -16.70 -4.80
N ALA A 22 7.49 -17.03 -5.70
CA ALA A 22 6.88 -16.06 -6.60
C ALA A 22 6.03 -15.01 -5.87
N LEU A 23 5.33 -15.40 -4.79
CA LEU A 23 4.59 -14.48 -3.93
C LEU A 23 5.53 -13.51 -3.20
N THR A 24 6.61 -14.01 -2.59
CA THR A 24 7.60 -13.17 -1.90
C THR A 24 8.24 -12.14 -2.84
N GLU A 25 8.73 -12.54 -4.02
CA GLU A 25 9.33 -11.62 -4.99
C GLU A 25 8.34 -10.56 -5.49
N GLY A 26 7.08 -10.94 -5.75
CA GLY A 26 6.06 -9.98 -6.18
C GLY A 26 5.67 -8.99 -5.07
N LEU A 27 5.53 -9.46 -3.82
CA LEU A 27 5.23 -8.62 -2.65
C LEU A 27 6.35 -7.61 -2.37
N LEU A 28 7.62 -8.05 -2.37
CA LEU A 28 8.79 -7.16 -2.24
C LEU A 28 8.94 -6.19 -3.41
N THR A 29 8.37 -6.51 -4.58
CA THR A 29 8.36 -5.58 -5.73
C THR A 29 7.27 -4.53 -5.61
N LEU A 30 6.10 -4.89 -5.06
CA LEU A 30 5.05 -3.93 -4.67
C LEU A 30 5.53 -2.98 -3.57
N GLU A 31 6.20 -3.49 -2.53
CA GLU A 31 6.71 -2.70 -1.41
C GLU A 31 7.66 -1.58 -1.85
N ARG A 32 8.53 -1.89 -2.82
CA ARG A 32 9.50 -0.94 -3.40
C ARG A 32 8.84 0.15 -4.26
N GLY A 33 7.51 0.16 -4.41
CA GLY A 33 6.78 1.12 -5.24
C GLY A 33 7.09 1.00 -6.74
N ALA A 34 7.68 -0.11 -7.17
CA ALA A 34 7.80 -0.42 -8.58
C ALA A 34 6.40 -0.77 -9.14
N GLY A 35 6.15 -0.46 -10.41
CA GLY A 35 4.89 -0.76 -11.10
C GLY A 35 4.71 -2.25 -11.38
N ALA A 36 4.70 -3.07 -10.34
CA ALA A 36 4.52 -4.52 -10.41
C ALA A 36 3.11 -4.85 -10.90
N THR A 37 2.99 -5.84 -11.77
CA THR A 37 1.70 -6.43 -12.10
C THR A 37 1.27 -7.35 -10.97
N THR A 38 -0.03 -7.38 -10.64
CA THR A 38 -0.56 -8.34 -9.66
C THR A 38 -0.78 -9.73 -10.26
N GLU A 39 -0.81 -9.83 -11.60
CA GLU A 39 -1.08 -11.05 -12.35
C GLU A 39 -0.21 -12.27 -11.92
N PRO A 40 1.11 -12.15 -11.66
CA PRO A 40 1.91 -13.25 -11.14
C PRO A 40 1.50 -13.67 -9.73
N LEU A 41 1.13 -12.71 -8.86
CA LEU A 41 0.68 -12.95 -7.49
C LEU A 41 -0.67 -13.69 -7.48
N MET A 42 -1.63 -13.23 -8.30
CA MET A 42 -2.92 -13.90 -8.48
C MET A 42 -2.74 -15.35 -8.95
N ARG A 43 -1.89 -15.59 -9.97
CA ARG A 43 -1.65 -16.96 -10.48
C ARG A 43 -0.96 -17.87 -9.45
N ALA A 44 -0.03 -17.34 -8.65
CA ALA A 44 0.64 -18.11 -7.61
C ALA A 44 -0.33 -18.50 -6.48
N ALA A 45 -1.13 -17.54 -5.99
CA ALA A 45 -2.17 -17.80 -4.99
C ALA A 45 -3.23 -18.79 -5.50
N HIS A 46 -3.69 -18.64 -6.74
CA HIS A 46 -4.64 -19.56 -7.37
C HIS A 46 -4.09 -20.99 -7.48
N SER A 47 -2.81 -21.13 -7.86
CA SER A 47 -2.14 -22.43 -7.97
C SER A 47 -2.02 -23.12 -6.60
N ILE A 48 -1.61 -22.38 -5.56
CA ILE A 48 -1.56 -22.87 -4.18
C ILE A 48 -2.94 -23.33 -3.72
N LYS A 49 -4.00 -22.52 -3.92
CA LYS A 49 -5.38 -22.85 -3.56
C LYS A 49 -5.82 -24.17 -4.22
N GLY A 50 -5.54 -24.32 -5.52
CA GLY A 50 -5.84 -25.54 -6.27
C GLY A 50 -5.07 -26.76 -5.75
N ALA A 51 -3.77 -26.62 -5.50
CA ALA A 51 -2.92 -27.70 -5.00
C ALA A 51 -3.33 -28.13 -3.58
N ALA A 52 -3.54 -27.18 -2.66
CA ALA A 52 -3.98 -27.43 -1.28
C ALA A 52 -5.32 -28.19 -1.23
N ARG A 53 -6.25 -27.84 -2.13
CA ARG A 53 -7.55 -28.51 -2.27
C ARG A 53 -7.42 -29.96 -2.76
N VAL A 54 -6.40 -30.30 -3.56
CA VAL A 54 -6.16 -31.68 -4.05
C VAL A 54 -5.61 -32.59 -2.95
N VAL A 55 -4.92 -32.03 -1.95
CA VAL A 55 -4.37 -32.77 -0.79
C VAL A 55 -5.15 -32.53 0.51
N ASP A 56 -6.39 -32.02 0.42
CA ASP A 56 -7.31 -31.74 1.54
C ASP A 56 -6.75 -30.80 2.65
N LEU A 57 -5.78 -29.95 2.33
CA LEU A 57 -5.17 -28.99 3.25
C LEU A 57 -5.96 -27.69 3.36
N LEU A 58 -7.14 -27.78 3.99
CA LEU A 58 -8.09 -26.68 4.17
C LEU A 58 -7.48 -25.36 4.71
N PRO A 59 -6.53 -25.34 5.67
CA PRO A 59 -5.97 -24.07 6.14
C PRO A 59 -5.14 -23.35 5.07
N ALA A 60 -4.39 -24.08 4.25
CA ALA A 60 -3.64 -23.53 3.12
C ALA A 60 -4.58 -23.06 1.99
N GLU A 61 -5.65 -23.81 1.70
CA GLU A 61 -6.68 -23.40 0.72
C GLU A 61 -7.31 -22.05 1.12
N ARG A 62 -7.64 -21.85 2.41
CA ARG A 62 -8.23 -20.60 2.92
C ARG A 62 -7.28 -19.40 2.82
N ILE A 63 -6.04 -19.56 3.29
CA ILE A 63 -5.03 -18.49 3.24
C ILE A 63 -4.80 -18.07 1.78
N ALA A 64 -4.59 -19.03 0.88
CA ALA A 64 -4.35 -18.76 -0.53
C ALA A 64 -5.55 -18.11 -1.23
N HIS A 65 -6.78 -18.51 -0.88
CA HIS A 65 -8.00 -17.87 -1.36
C HIS A 65 -8.09 -16.39 -0.96
N HIS A 66 -7.86 -16.06 0.32
CA HIS A 66 -7.88 -14.66 0.75
C HIS A 66 -6.73 -13.83 0.17
N MET A 67 -5.57 -14.44 -0.08
CA MET A 67 -4.48 -13.78 -0.81
C MET A 67 -4.89 -13.47 -2.27
N GLU A 68 -5.51 -14.43 -2.97
CA GLU A 68 -6.03 -14.22 -4.33
C GLU A 68 -7.06 -13.09 -4.36
N ASP A 69 -8.02 -13.06 -3.42
CA ASP A 69 -9.00 -11.97 -3.31
C ASP A 69 -8.35 -10.60 -3.09
N VAL A 70 -7.32 -10.53 -2.25
CA VAL A 70 -6.51 -9.31 -2.01
C VAL A 70 -5.81 -8.84 -3.28
N PHE A 71 -5.23 -9.76 -4.05
CA PHE A 71 -4.55 -9.41 -5.30
C PHE A 71 -5.55 -8.99 -6.41
N VAL A 72 -6.71 -9.62 -6.49
CA VAL A 72 -7.82 -9.19 -7.37
C VAL A 72 -8.30 -7.79 -6.99
N ALA A 73 -8.48 -7.50 -5.69
CA ALA A 73 -8.88 -6.17 -5.23
C ALA A 73 -7.82 -5.09 -5.52
N LEU A 74 -6.54 -5.45 -5.49
CA LEU A 74 -5.43 -4.57 -5.85
C LEU A 74 -5.41 -4.29 -7.37
N GLU A 75 -5.59 -5.31 -8.22
CA GLU A 75 -5.67 -5.14 -9.69
C GLU A 75 -6.85 -4.25 -10.10
N GLU A 76 -8.02 -4.49 -9.49
CA GLU A 76 -9.24 -3.69 -9.70
C GLU A 76 -9.18 -2.31 -9.03
N ARG A 77 -8.07 -1.96 -8.36
CA ARG A 77 -7.84 -0.68 -7.65
C ARG A 77 -8.88 -0.37 -6.57
N ARG A 78 -9.50 -1.42 -6.00
CA ARG A 78 -10.39 -1.35 -4.85
C ARG A 78 -9.65 -1.36 -3.51
N LEU A 79 -8.38 -1.78 -3.52
CA LEU A 79 -7.50 -1.85 -2.37
C LEU A 79 -6.15 -1.21 -2.69
N THR A 80 -5.52 -0.59 -1.69
CA THR A 80 -4.10 -0.19 -1.71
C THR A 80 -3.42 -0.86 -0.53
N LEU A 81 -2.31 -1.58 -0.77
CA LEU A 81 -1.52 -2.17 0.30
C LEU A 81 -0.54 -1.14 0.86
N ASP A 82 -0.49 -1.01 2.18
CA ASP A 82 0.61 -0.36 2.88
C ASP A 82 1.67 -1.39 3.31
N ALA A 83 2.75 -0.93 3.93
CA ALA A 83 3.82 -1.81 4.40
C ALA A 83 3.32 -2.88 5.39
N GLY A 84 2.39 -2.54 6.29
CA GLY A 84 1.85 -3.49 7.29
C GLY A 84 0.96 -4.57 6.67
N ALA A 85 0.25 -4.23 5.59
CA ALA A 85 -0.50 -5.19 4.78
C ALA A 85 0.44 -6.12 4.00
N ILE A 86 1.53 -5.58 3.43
CA ILE A 86 2.56 -6.39 2.75
C ILE A 86 3.28 -7.31 3.74
N ASP A 87 3.68 -6.81 4.92
CA ASP A 87 4.26 -7.62 6.01
C ASP A 87 3.31 -8.75 6.45
N THR A 88 2.02 -8.48 6.51
CA THR A 88 1.00 -9.49 6.87
C THR A 88 0.88 -10.57 5.79
N LEU A 89 0.96 -10.20 4.51
CA LEU A 89 0.97 -11.15 3.39
C LEU A 89 2.27 -11.97 3.37
N LEU A 90 3.43 -11.35 3.60
CA LEU A 90 4.73 -12.05 3.66
C LEU A 90 4.77 -13.08 4.80
N GLN A 91 4.30 -12.73 6.01
CA GLN A 91 4.23 -13.68 7.13
C GLN A 91 3.27 -14.86 6.86
N ALA A 92 2.22 -14.64 6.06
CA ALA A 92 1.35 -15.73 5.60
C ALA A 92 2.02 -16.61 4.54
N VAL A 93 2.83 -16.02 3.65
CA VAL A 93 3.68 -16.78 2.72
C VAL A 93 4.72 -17.62 3.47
N ASP A 94 5.33 -17.10 4.52
CA ASP A 94 6.26 -17.86 5.38
C ASP A 94 5.57 -19.05 6.05
N TRP A 95 4.31 -18.90 6.48
CA TRP A 95 3.51 -20.01 7.02
C TRP A 95 3.20 -21.07 5.95
N LEU A 96 2.84 -20.65 4.73
CA LEU A 96 2.64 -21.54 3.58
C LEU A 96 3.93 -22.24 3.14
N LEU A 97 5.09 -21.57 3.21
CA LEU A 97 6.41 -22.17 2.98
C LEU A 97 6.76 -23.16 4.09
N GLY A 98 6.39 -22.87 5.33
CA GLY A 98 6.51 -23.80 6.46
C GLY A 98 5.91 -25.17 6.17
N LEU A 99 4.68 -25.21 5.61
CA LEU A 99 4.04 -26.45 5.17
C LEU A 99 4.86 -27.25 4.16
N SER A 100 5.53 -26.59 3.20
CA SER A 100 6.29 -27.30 2.17
C SER A 100 7.55 -27.96 2.73
N LEU A 101 8.03 -27.52 3.89
CA LEU A 101 9.21 -28.05 4.57
C LEU A 101 8.91 -29.25 5.48
N VAL A 102 7.64 -29.50 5.83
CA VAL A 102 7.23 -30.57 6.74
C VAL A 102 7.08 -31.90 6.00
N ASP A 103 7.68 -32.96 6.55
CA ASP A 103 7.54 -34.30 5.98
C ASP A 103 6.13 -34.87 6.21
N GLY A 104 5.60 -35.58 5.21
CA GLY A 104 4.20 -36.00 5.21
C GLY A 104 3.76 -36.93 6.35
N GLY A 105 4.71 -37.56 7.05
CA GLY A 105 4.43 -38.30 8.28
C GLY A 105 4.21 -37.42 9.52
N GLU A 106 4.77 -36.21 9.54
CA GLU A 106 4.71 -35.23 10.63
C GLU A 106 3.69 -34.11 10.36
N LEU A 107 3.21 -34.00 9.11
CA LEU A 107 2.26 -32.98 8.67
C LEU A 107 0.97 -32.89 9.53
N PRO A 108 0.31 -33.99 9.96
CA PRO A 108 -0.86 -33.89 10.83
C PRO A 108 -0.55 -33.22 12.17
N ASP A 109 0.53 -33.65 12.84
CA ASP A 109 0.95 -33.08 14.11
C ASP A 109 1.36 -31.62 13.94
N TRP A 110 2.03 -31.26 12.83
CA TRP A 110 2.38 -29.87 12.53
C TRP A 110 1.13 -29.00 12.34
N LEU A 111 0.13 -29.48 11.60
CA LEU A 111 -1.13 -28.76 11.38
C LEU A 111 -1.86 -28.50 12.70
N ASP A 112 -1.94 -29.48 13.60
CA ASP A 112 -2.57 -29.34 14.91
C ASP A 112 -1.85 -28.28 15.77
N HIS A 113 -0.50 -28.26 15.77
CA HIS A 113 0.27 -27.25 16.50
C HIS A 113 0.16 -25.84 15.88
N HIS A 114 -0.14 -25.72 14.59
CA HIS A 114 -0.19 -24.44 13.87
C HIS A 114 -1.62 -23.99 13.52
N ALA A 115 -2.67 -24.70 13.95
CA ALA A 115 -4.05 -24.43 13.61
C ALA A 115 -4.51 -23.01 14.01
N GLU A 116 -4.16 -22.55 15.21
CA GLU A 116 -4.45 -21.18 15.68
C GLU A 116 -3.75 -20.12 14.81
N ALA A 117 -2.48 -20.36 14.46
CA ALA A 117 -1.73 -19.46 13.59
C ALA A 117 -2.33 -19.40 12.17
N ALA A 118 -2.77 -20.54 11.62
CA ALA A 118 -3.39 -20.61 10.31
C ALA A 118 -4.71 -19.82 10.24
N GLU A 119 -5.58 -19.99 11.23
CA GLU A 119 -6.84 -19.25 11.34
C GLU A 119 -6.58 -17.76 11.58
N ALA A 120 -5.58 -17.41 12.39
CA ALA A 120 -5.16 -16.02 12.60
C ALA A 120 -4.64 -15.36 11.31
N TRP A 121 -3.85 -16.05 10.49
CA TRP A 121 -3.41 -15.54 9.19
C TRP A 121 -4.58 -15.40 8.22
N SER A 122 -5.44 -16.42 8.12
CA SER A 122 -6.66 -16.38 7.30
C SER A 122 -7.53 -15.17 7.64
N GLY A 123 -7.79 -14.93 8.94
CA GLY A 123 -8.56 -13.79 9.42
C GLY A 123 -7.88 -12.44 9.18
N ARG A 124 -6.56 -12.34 9.39
CA ARG A 124 -5.79 -11.09 9.15
C ARG A 124 -5.78 -10.69 7.67
N ILE A 125 -5.64 -11.64 6.75
CA ILE A 125 -5.66 -11.36 5.30
C ILE A 125 -7.08 -10.98 4.86
N ALA A 126 -8.11 -11.69 5.32
CA ALA A 126 -9.50 -11.35 5.04
C ALA A 126 -9.86 -9.92 5.52
N ALA A 127 -9.32 -9.50 6.66
CA ALA A 127 -9.48 -8.14 7.19
C ALA A 127 -8.80 -7.04 6.36
N LEU A 128 -7.88 -7.36 5.43
CA LEU A 128 -7.32 -6.36 4.51
C LEU A 128 -8.36 -5.86 3.48
N LEU A 129 -9.33 -6.71 3.13
CA LEU A 129 -10.39 -6.38 2.17
C LEU A 129 -11.52 -5.58 2.82
N ASN A 130 -11.78 -5.82 4.10
CA ASN A 130 -12.77 -5.13 4.91
C ASN A 130 -12.13 -4.77 6.26
N PRO A 131 -11.29 -3.72 6.31
CA PRO A 131 -10.73 -3.28 7.58
C PRO A 131 -11.89 -2.96 8.53
N PRO A 132 -11.84 -3.39 9.80
CA PRO A 132 -12.89 -3.07 10.75
C PRO A 132 -13.02 -1.54 10.82
N GLU A 133 -14.24 -1.02 10.62
CA GLU A 133 -14.52 0.39 10.81
C GLU A 133 -14.13 0.78 12.23
N THR A 134 -12.94 1.40 12.36
CA THR A 134 -12.59 2.11 13.58
C THR A 134 -13.62 3.21 13.70
N PRO A 135 -14.43 3.26 14.78
CA PRO A 135 -15.46 4.27 14.92
C PRO A 135 -14.81 5.63 14.76
N ALA A 136 -15.22 6.37 13.72
CA ALA A 136 -14.69 7.70 13.48
C ALA A 136 -14.84 8.51 14.78
N PRO A 137 -13.80 9.21 15.26
CA PRO A 137 -13.97 10.09 16.41
C PRO A 137 -15.12 11.06 16.09
N PRO A 138 -16.07 11.27 17.02
CA PRO A 138 -17.31 11.95 16.72
C PRO A 138 -17.01 13.33 16.13
N PRO A 139 -17.58 13.67 14.96
CA PRO A 139 -17.52 15.02 14.44
C PRO A 139 -18.43 15.88 15.29
N ASP A 140 -17.88 16.45 16.38
CA ASP A 140 -18.31 17.70 17.03
C ASP A 140 -17.44 17.95 18.27
N ALA A 141 -16.22 18.43 18.03
CA ALA A 141 -15.59 19.38 18.92
C ALA A 141 -15.45 20.68 18.12
N ASP A 142 -16.35 21.63 18.37
CA ASP A 142 -16.39 22.94 17.71
C ASP A 142 -14.98 23.57 17.66
N PRO A 143 -14.52 24.08 16.49
CA PRO A 143 -13.36 24.93 16.47
C PRO A 143 -13.66 26.17 17.33
N PRO A 144 -12.77 26.60 18.25
CA PRO A 144 -13.02 27.77 19.07
C PRO A 144 -13.17 29.00 18.18
N GLN A 145 -14.42 29.46 18.03
CA GLN A 145 -14.79 30.59 17.20
C GLN A 145 -14.07 31.83 17.72
N ALA A 146 -13.03 32.27 17.01
CA ALA A 146 -12.30 33.48 17.34
C ALA A 146 -13.28 34.67 17.29
N ALA A 147 -13.63 35.19 18.47
CA ALA A 147 -14.65 36.22 18.60
C ALA A 147 -14.22 37.49 17.84
N ASN A 148 -14.96 37.80 16.78
CA ASN A 148 -14.86 39.07 16.09
C ASN A 148 -15.41 40.18 17.01
N LEU A 149 -14.51 40.80 17.78
CA LEU A 149 -14.80 41.99 18.58
C LEU A 149 -14.16 43.22 17.93
N ALA A 150 -14.83 43.75 16.92
CA ALA A 150 -14.71 45.15 16.57
C ALA A 150 -15.59 45.99 17.51
N PRO A 151 -15.07 47.07 18.11
CA PRO A 151 -15.87 48.18 18.59
C PRO A 151 -15.69 49.40 17.67
N GLU A 152 -16.78 49.83 17.04
CA GLU A 152 -16.86 51.06 16.24
C GLU A 152 -17.45 52.22 17.10
N ALA A 153 -16.82 53.40 17.11
CA ALA A 153 -17.32 54.59 17.84
C ALA A 153 -16.76 55.96 17.32
N GLU A 154 -17.63 56.98 17.27
CA GLU A 154 -17.55 58.31 16.63
C GLU A 154 -16.94 59.46 17.50
N ALA A 155 -16.35 60.58 17.02
CA ALA A 155 -15.51 60.83 15.82
C ALA A 155 -14.53 62.07 15.97
N PRO A 156 -14.80 63.35 15.57
CA PRO A 156 -13.71 64.30 15.25
C PRO A 156 -13.77 65.69 15.99
N PRO A 157 -13.20 66.81 15.48
CA PRO A 157 -11.78 67.25 15.54
C PRO A 157 -11.59 68.58 16.34
N PRO A 158 -10.37 69.18 16.38
CA PRO A 158 -10.23 70.46 15.65
C PRO A 158 -8.85 70.80 15.04
N THR A 159 -8.93 71.79 14.14
CA THR A 159 -7.96 72.47 13.26
C THR A 159 -6.55 72.87 13.78
N ALA A 160 -5.54 72.82 12.90
CA ALA A 160 -4.66 73.94 12.49
C ALA A 160 -3.57 73.49 11.48
N ALA A 161 -3.22 74.33 10.49
CA ALA A 161 -2.22 74.07 9.43
C ALA A 161 -1.03 75.07 9.54
N PRO A 162 -0.12 75.28 8.55
CA PRO A 162 0.35 74.46 7.42
C PRO A 162 1.92 74.35 7.32
N GLY A 163 2.44 73.51 6.42
CA GLY A 163 3.87 73.47 6.03
C GLY A 163 4.06 72.88 4.62
N PRO A 164 5.02 73.36 3.79
CA PRO A 164 4.85 73.38 2.33
C PRO A 164 5.26 72.10 1.57
N ALA A 165 4.86 72.07 0.30
CA ALA A 165 4.83 70.88 -0.55
C ALA A 165 5.85 70.87 -1.71
N LEU A 166 6.10 69.66 -2.25
CA LEU A 166 6.61 69.35 -3.60
C LEU A 166 8.10 69.69 -3.89
N PRO A 167 8.73 69.12 -4.96
CA PRO A 167 8.16 68.30 -6.05
C PRO A 167 8.83 66.94 -6.35
N ASN A 168 8.02 66.04 -6.93
CA ASN A 168 8.40 65.00 -7.90
C ASN A 168 8.27 65.62 -9.33
N PRO A 169 8.73 65.05 -10.48
CA PRO A 169 9.39 63.76 -10.75
C PRO A 169 10.66 63.97 -11.64
N PRO A 170 10.99 63.32 -12.81
CA PRO A 170 10.15 62.80 -13.90
C PRO A 170 10.43 61.34 -14.37
N HIS A 171 9.65 60.90 -15.37
CA HIS A 171 9.68 59.58 -16.01
C HIS A 171 10.74 59.42 -17.13
N ARG A 172 10.88 58.18 -17.62
CA ARG A 172 11.79 57.67 -18.67
C ARG A 172 11.72 58.44 -20.02
N PRO A 173 12.68 58.18 -20.95
CA PRO A 173 12.29 57.33 -22.10
C PRO A 173 13.37 56.40 -22.73
N ASN A 174 12.85 55.32 -23.34
CA ASN A 174 13.23 54.64 -24.59
C ASN A 174 14.55 53.86 -24.84
N HIS A 175 14.34 52.64 -25.36
CA HIS A 175 15.18 51.76 -26.21
C HIS A 175 15.58 52.47 -27.55
N PRO A 176 16.55 52.00 -28.41
CA PRO A 176 16.55 50.64 -29.02
C PRO A 176 17.89 50.02 -29.54
N THR A 177 17.79 48.82 -30.15
CA THR A 177 18.58 48.32 -31.33
C THR A 177 20.08 47.96 -31.15
N THR A 178 20.74 46.99 -31.82
CA THR A 178 20.41 45.73 -32.57
C THR A 178 21.73 45.03 -33.02
N ALA A 179 21.81 43.68 -33.00
CA ALA A 179 22.69 42.80 -33.84
C ALA A 179 24.26 42.82 -33.66
N PRO A 180 25.07 42.00 -34.39
CA PRO A 180 25.01 40.51 -34.51
C PRO A 180 26.37 39.73 -34.59
N ARG A 181 26.26 38.39 -34.45
CA ARG A 181 27.03 37.28 -35.12
C ARG A 181 28.57 37.07 -34.91
N PRO A 182 29.12 35.89 -35.29
CA PRO A 182 30.39 35.36 -34.78
C PRO A 182 31.53 35.17 -35.83
N THR A 183 32.72 34.85 -35.32
CA THR A 183 33.88 34.19 -35.95
C THR A 183 34.57 33.33 -34.86
N GLY A 184 35.29 32.23 -35.06
CA GLY A 184 35.65 31.37 -36.21
C GLY A 184 36.42 30.13 -35.65
N PRO A 185 36.73 29.09 -36.43
CA PRO A 185 37.30 27.83 -35.89
C PRO A 185 38.83 27.84 -35.78
N SER A 186 39.42 27.01 -34.90
CA SER A 186 40.84 26.62 -34.98
C SER A 186 41.20 25.36 -34.18
N ARG A 187 41.77 24.38 -34.92
CA ARG A 187 42.48 23.15 -34.50
C ARG A 187 41.69 22.02 -33.85
#